data_AF-A0A7S2VRD9-F1
#
_entry.id   AF-A0A7S2VRD9-F1
#
_cell.length_a   1.000
_cell.length_b   1.000
_cell.length_c   1.000
_cell.angle_alpha   90.00
_cell.angle_beta   90.00
_cell.angle_gamma   90.00
#
_symmetry.space_group_name_H-M   'P 1'
#
loop_
_entity.id
_entity.type
_entity.pdbx_description
1 polymer ?
#
loop_
_entity_poly.entity_id
_entity_poly.type
_entity_poly.pdbx_seq_one_letter_code
_entity_poly.pdbx_strand_id
1 'polypeptide(L)'
;EQLSPEDLEESSNRYFKKMYTGEFSVPQLIDIMKDFAAQEKGSWKEQVYSRMIQNLFDECRFFPKYPPQELTTTGELFGSLINHDLVYATNLGLALRCVLEALRRQMHTKMFRFGILALEQFLERLPVWPQLCHHLTQIEHLAEAYPTYVDYARAVLRALPEEHRHSTALKQEILQNNPMPPPPARVGPGSAAPSAPGGEAPA
;
A
#
# COMPACT_ATOMS: atom_id res chain seq x y z
N GLU A 1 -12.73 21.27 -22.06
CA GLU A 1 -13.94 20.44 -22.25
C GLU A 1 -14.06 19.41 -21.12
N GLN A 2 -15.28 19.13 -20.66
CA GLN A 2 -15.55 18.03 -19.72
C GLN A 2 -15.72 16.75 -20.53
N LEU A 3 -15.05 15.68 -20.11
CA LEU A 3 -15.21 14.36 -20.71
C LEU A 3 -16.57 13.75 -20.32
N SER A 4 -17.14 12.92 -21.19
CA SER A 4 -18.31 12.12 -20.80
C SER A 4 -17.91 11.07 -19.75
N PRO A 5 -18.87 10.51 -18.98
CA PRO A 5 -18.58 9.42 -18.06
C PRO A 5 -17.94 8.20 -18.73
N GLU A 6 -18.34 7.90 -19.97
CA GLU A 6 -17.79 6.79 -20.76
C GLU A 6 -16.34 7.08 -21.17
N ASP A 7 -16.03 8.29 -21.64
CA ASP A 7 -14.66 8.68 -22.01
C ASP A 7 -13.70 8.71 -20.80
N LEU A 8 -14.22 9.05 -19.62
CA LEU A 8 -13.46 8.99 -18.37
C LEU A 8 -13.13 7.55 -17.97
N GLU A 9 -14.11 6.66 -18.09
CA GLU A 9 -13.92 5.24 -17.80
C GLU A 9 -12.96 4.58 -18.78
N GLU A 10 -13.12 4.85 -20.08
CA GLU A 10 -12.20 4.37 -21.11
C GLU A 10 -10.78 4.89 -20.88
N SER A 11 -10.64 6.16 -20.50
CA SER A 11 -9.34 6.76 -20.20
C SER A 11 -8.67 6.14 -18.98
N SER A 12 -9.42 5.93 -17.89
CA SER A 12 -8.95 5.23 -16.69
C SER A 12 -8.49 3.81 -17.02
N ASN A 13 -9.33 3.04 -17.72
CA ASN A 13 -9.04 1.66 -18.12
C ASN A 13 -7.83 1.57 -19.04
N ARG A 14 -7.64 2.56 -19.93
CA ARG A 14 -6.46 2.64 -20.80
C ARG A 14 -5.17 2.75 -19.99
N TYR A 15 -5.08 3.58 -18.96
CA TYR A 15 -3.87 3.69 -18.14
C TYR A 15 -3.57 2.39 -17.37
N PHE A 16 -4.58 1.76 -16.77
CA PHE A 16 -4.39 0.47 -16.11
C PHE A 16 -3.96 -0.63 -17.09
N LYS A 17 -4.58 -0.70 -18.26
CA LYS A 17 -4.20 -1.66 -19.32
C LYS A 17 -2.73 -1.47 -19.69
N LYS A 18 -2.30 -0.24 -19.94
CA LYS A 18 -0.90 0.07 -20.28
C LYS A 18 0.08 -0.35 -19.19
N MET A 19 -0.29 -0.16 -17.92
CA MET A 19 0.51 -0.62 -16.79
C MET A 19 0.60 -2.15 -16.75
N TYR A 20 -0.53 -2.86 -16.86
CA TYR A 20 -0.54 -4.33 -16.81
C TYR A 20 0.12 -4.99 -18.04
N THR A 21 0.08 -4.35 -19.21
CA THR A 21 0.80 -4.82 -20.41
C THR A 21 2.28 -4.42 -20.41
N GLY A 22 2.76 -3.71 -19.39
CA GLY A 22 4.15 -3.29 -19.27
C GLY A 22 4.56 -2.15 -20.20
N GLU A 23 3.60 -1.44 -20.81
CA GLU A 23 3.89 -0.22 -21.60
C GLU A 23 4.41 0.89 -20.68
N PHE A 24 3.88 0.97 -19.45
CA PHE A 24 4.40 1.83 -18.38
C PHE A 24 4.64 1.03 -17.10
N SER A 25 5.67 1.42 -16.36
CA SER A 25 5.95 0.95 -15.00
C SER A 25 5.08 1.65 -13.96
N VAL A 26 5.00 1.08 -12.75
CA VAL A 26 4.28 1.69 -11.62
C VAL A 26 4.79 3.11 -11.31
N PRO A 27 6.11 3.38 -11.22
CA PRO A 27 6.60 4.75 -11.01
C PRO A 27 6.14 5.74 -12.09
N GLN A 28 6.15 5.33 -13.36
CA GLN A 28 5.68 6.19 -14.45
C GLN A 28 4.19 6.50 -14.31
N LEU A 29 3.36 5.51 -13.94
CA LEU A 29 1.94 5.76 -13.72
C LEU A 29 1.72 6.69 -12.52
N ILE A 30 2.49 6.53 -11.45
CA ILE A 30 2.44 7.41 -10.27
C ILE A 30 2.74 8.85 -10.66
N ASP A 31 3.75 9.11 -11.49
CA ASP A 31 4.08 10.47 -11.92
C ASP A 31 2.98 11.08 -12.79
N ILE A 32 2.37 10.30 -13.69
CA ILE A 32 1.17 10.72 -14.44
C ILE A 32 0.04 11.09 -13.48
N MET A 33 -0.21 10.28 -12.45
CA MET A 33 -1.28 10.53 -11.47
C MET A 33 -1.00 11.75 -10.61
N LYS A 34 0.25 12.02 -10.22
CA LYS A 34 0.64 13.28 -9.55
C LYS A 34 0.36 14.49 -10.43
N ASP A 35 0.79 14.44 -11.69
CA ASP A 35 0.57 15.52 -12.65
C ASP A 35 -0.93 15.80 -12.83
N PHE A 36 -1.75 14.75 -12.86
CA PHE A 36 -3.19 14.85 -13.04
C PHE A 36 -3.88 15.38 -11.78
N ALA A 37 -3.46 14.91 -10.60
CA ALA A 37 -3.98 15.37 -9.31
C ALA A 37 -3.65 16.85 -9.03
N ALA A 38 -2.55 17.36 -9.58
CA ALA A 38 -2.14 18.76 -9.45
C ALA A 38 -2.90 19.73 -10.38
N GLN A 39 -3.72 19.23 -11.31
CA GLN A 39 -4.48 20.09 -12.22
C GLN A 39 -5.66 20.76 -11.52
N GLU A 40 -6.21 21.79 -12.16
CA GLU A 40 -7.41 22.48 -11.66
C GLU A 40 -8.56 21.48 -11.44
N LYS A 41 -9.26 21.65 -10.32
CA LYS A 41 -10.40 20.81 -9.95
C LYS A 41 -11.49 20.86 -11.03
N GLY A 42 -11.94 19.70 -11.48
CA GLY A 42 -12.91 19.61 -12.58
C GLY A 42 -12.29 19.67 -13.97
N SER A 43 -10.98 19.81 -14.11
CA SER A 43 -10.29 19.56 -15.38
C SER A 43 -10.41 18.07 -15.77
N TRP A 44 -10.29 17.77 -17.06
CA TRP A 44 -10.40 16.39 -17.53
C TRP A 44 -9.35 15.46 -16.91
N LYS A 45 -8.12 15.96 -16.67
CA LYS A 45 -7.02 15.20 -16.05
C LYS A 45 -7.33 14.86 -14.60
N GLU A 46 -7.79 15.86 -13.82
CA GLU A 46 -8.18 15.65 -12.42
C GLU A 46 -9.34 14.67 -12.33
N GLN A 47 -10.33 14.76 -13.22
CA GLN A 47 -11.45 13.81 -13.29
C GLN A 47 -10.97 12.38 -13.63
N VAL A 48 -10.02 12.21 -14.56
CA VAL A 48 -9.44 10.90 -14.86
C VAL A 48 -8.71 10.33 -13.64
N TYR A 49 -7.88 11.12 -12.96
CA TYR A 49 -7.22 10.71 -11.71
C TYR A 49 -8.23 10.29 -10.65
N SER A 50 -9.26 11.12 -10.39
CA SER A 50 -10.37 10.83 -9.49
C SER A 50 -11.01 9.47 -9.82
N ARG A 51 -11.29 9.22 -11.11
CA ARG A 51 -11.90 7.97 -11.58
C ARG A 51 -10.97 6.77 -11.42
N MET A 52 -9.67 6.95 -11.65
CA MET A 52 -8.68 5.89 -11.45
C MET A 52 -8.60 5.44 -9.99
N ILE A 53 -8.57 6.40 -9.05
CA ILE A 53 -8.58 6.08 -7.62
C ILE A 53 -9.87 5.36 -7.23
N GLN A 54 -11.03 5.85 -7.64
CA GLN A 54 -12.31 5.20 -7.34
C GLN A 54 -12.35 3.77 -7.87
N ASN A 55 -11.99 3.57 -9.14
CA ASN A 55 -12.00 2.25 -9.77
C ASN A 55 -11.10 1.26 -9.04
N LEU A 56 -9.88 1.67 -8.70
CA LEU A 56 -8.94 0.80 -7.98
C LEU A 56 -9.47 0.36 -6.60
N PHE A 57 -10.14 1.27 -5.89
CA PHE A 57 -10.70 0.97 -4.56
C PHE A 57 -11.98 0.14 -4.63
N ASP A 58 -12.81 0.32 -5.65
CA ASP A 58 -13.97 -0.53 -5.92
C ASP A 58 -13.57 -1.97 -6.29
N GLU A 59 -12.41 -2.12 -6.94
CA GLU A 59 -11.77 -3.38 -7.31
C GLU A 59 -11.11 -4.13 -6.14
N CYS A 60 -10.86 -3.50 -5.00
CA CYS A 60 -10.18 -4.12 -3.84
C CYS A 60 -10.81 -5.46 -3.41
N ARG A 61 -12.14 -5.59 -3.49
CA ARG A 61 -12.88 -6.83 -3.17
C ARG A 61 -12.63 -7.96 -4.18
N PHE A 62 -12.16 -7.63 -5.37
CA PHE A 62 -11.88 -8.56 -6.46
C PHE A 62 -10.39 -8.89 -6.59
N PHE A 63 -9.49 -8.22 -5.88
CA PHE A 63 -8.05 -8.57 -5.83
C PHE A 63 -7.77 -10.06 -5.58
N PRO A 64 -8.52 -10.79 -4.73
CA PRO A 64 -8.34 -12.24 -4.58
C PRO A 64 -8.58 -13.04 -5.86
N LYS A 65 -9.23 -12.47 -6.88
CA LYS A 65 -9.47 -13.09 -8.19
C LYS A 65 -8.39 -12.73 -9.23
N TYR A 66 -7.56 -11.72 -8.96
CA TYR A 66 -6.54 -11.27 -9.91
C TYR A 66 -5.50 -12.36 -10.18
N PRO A 67 -4.96 -12.46 -11.41
CA PRO A 67 -3.76 -13.23 -11.70
C PRO A 67 -2.58 -12.79 -10.81
N PRO A 68 -1.66 -13.69 -10.43
CA PRO A 68 -0.54 -13.35 -9.55
C PRO A 68 0.36 -12.21 -10.04
N GLN A 69 0.58 -12.12 -11.36
CA GLN A 69 1.41 -11.07 -11.96
C GLN A 69 0.72 -9.70 -11.87
N GLU A 70 -0.55 -9.61 -12.26
CA GLU A 70 -1.32 -8.37 -12.14
C GLU A 70 -1.42 -7.93 -10.68
N LEU A 71 -1.71 -8.86 -9.77
CA LEU A 71 -1.80 -8.56 -8.34
C LEU A 71 -0.48 -8.07 -7.74
N THR A 72 0.67 -8.52 -8.28
CA THR A 72 1.99 -8.00 -7.89
C THR A 72 2.11 -6.53 -8.25
N THR A 73 1.82 -6.18 -9.52
CA THR A 73 1.80 -4.80 -10.01
C THR A 73 0.79 -3.95 -9.25
N THR A 74 -0.40 -4.49 -8.94
CA THR A 74 -1.42 -3.81 -8.14
C THR A 74 -0.92 -3.53 -6.73
N GLY A 75 -0.20 -4.45 -6.09
CA GLY A 75 0.37 -4.26 -4.75
C GLY A 75 1.37 -3.10 -4.71
N GLU A 76 2.29 -3.08 -5.68
CA GLU A 76 3.23 -1.97 -5.85
C GLU A 76 2.51 -0.65 -6.09
N LEU A 77 1.55 -0.60 -7.04
CA LEU A 77 0.77 0.61 -7.29
C LEU A 77 0.04 1.09 -6.03
N PHE A 78 -0.67 0.19 -5.35
CA PHE A 78 -1.50 0.51 -4.19
C PHE A 78 -0.67 1.11 -3.06
N GLY A 79 0.49 0.51 -2.77
CA GLY A 79 1.44 1.05 -1.80
C GLY A 79 2.03 2.39 -2.24
N SER A 80 2.39 2.54 -3.51
CA SER A 80 2.95 3.80 -4.03
C SER A 80 1.94 4.95 -3.98
N LEU A 81 0.66 4.68 -4.22
CA LEU A 81 -0.42 5.68 -4.07
C LEU A 81 -0.51 6.20 -2.63
N ILE A 82 -0.42 5.30 -1.65
CA ILE A 82 -0.36 5.67 -0.22
C ILE A 82 0.90 6.49 0.03
N ASN A 83 2.06 6.04 -0.45
CA ASN A 83 3.33 6.71 -0.19
C ASN A 83 3.37 8.16 -0.72
N HIS A 84 2.74 8.41 -1.87
CA HIS A 84 2.77 9.70 -2.55
C HIS A 84 1.56 10.61 -2.27
N ASP A 85 0.74 10.31 -1.26
CA ASP A 85 -0.46 11.11 -0.91
C ASP A 85 -1.47 11.24 -2.07
N LEU A 86 -1.52 10.23 -2.95
CA LEU A 86 -2.46 10.15 -4.06
C LEU A 86 -3.78 9.45 -3.67
N VAL A 87 -3.93 9.08 -2.40
CA VAL A 87 -5.20 8.59 -1.86
C VAL A 87 -5.84 9.74 -1.09
N TYR A 88 -7.05 10.13 -1.49
CA TYR A 88 -7.82 11.14 -0.74
C TYR A 88 -7.93 10.78 0.74
N ALA A 89 -7.88 11.78 1.61
CA ALA A 89 -7.93 11.57 3.07
C ALA A 89 -9.12 10.72 3.53
N THR A 90 -10.26 10.82 2.85
CA THR A 90 -11.46 10.01 3.11
C THR A 90 -11.25 8.51 2.84
N ASN A 91 -10.38 8.16 1.90
CA ASN A 91 -10.11 6.78 1.49
C ASN A 91 -8.83 6.20 2.10
N LEU A 92 -7.95 7.02 2.69
CA LEU A 92 -6.68 6.56 3.27
C LEU A 92 -6.90 5.49 4.35
N GLY A 93 -7.87 5.67 5.24
CA GLY A 93 -8.20 4.67 6.26
C GLY A 93 -8.66 3.34 5.66
N LEU A 94 -9.37 3.37 4.53
CA LEU A 94 -9.76 2.17 3.79
C LEU A 94 -8.54 1.50 3.13
N ALA A 95 -7.62 2.30 2.59
CA ALA A 95 -6.39 1.82 1.97
C ALA A 95 -5.51 1.04 2.96
N LEU A 96 -5.23 1.67 4.12
CA LEU A 96 -4.42 1.05 5.17
C LEU A 96 -5.07 -0.23 5.70
N ARG A 97 -6.41 -0.25 5.85
CA ARG A 97 -7.15 -1.47 6.21
C ARG A 97 -7.04 -2.55 5.14
N CYS A 98 -7.11 -2.20 3.85
CA CYS A 98 -6.98 -3.16 2.76
C CYS A 98 -5.62 -3.89 2.81
N VAL A 99 -4.53 -3.13 3.01
CA VAL A 99 -3.18 -3.70 3.18
C VAL A 99 -3.10 -4.57 4.43
N LEU A 100 -3.65 -4.09 5.55
CA LEU A 100 -3.65 -4.84 6.81
C LEU A 100 -4.42 -6.16 6.72
N GLU A 101 -5.60 -6.16 6.11
CA GLU A 101 -6.40 -7.36 5.88
C GLU A 101 -5.72 -8.36 4.93
N ALA A 102 -4.94 -7.86 3.97
CA ALA A 102 -4.13 -8.68 3.11
C ALA A 102 -2.98 -9.36 3.88
N LEU A 103 -2.29 -8.62 4.76
CA LEU A 103 -1.23 -9.13 5.63
C LEU A 103 -1.75 -10.12 6.70
N ARG A 104 -3.03 -10.06 7.06
CA ARG A 104 -3.66 -11.05 7.96
C ARG A 104 -3.94 -12.40 7.29
N ARG A 105 -3.85 -12.50 5.96
CA ARG A 105 -3.99 -13.78 5.25
C ARG A 105 -2.78 -14.67 5.50
N GLN A 106 -2.94 -15.98 5.30
CA GLN A 106 -1.85 -16.94 5.46
C GLN A 106 -0.68 -16.61 4.52
N MET A 107 0.56 -16.82 4.99
CA MET A 107 1.79 -16.38 4.33
C MET A 107 1.99 -16.91 2.90
N HIS A 108 1.41 -18.07 2.55
CA HIS A 108 1.51 -18.67 1.23
C HIS A 108 0.49 -18.10 0.22
N THR A 109 -0.41 -17.21 0.65
CA THR A 109 -1.46 -16.66 -0.21
C THR A 109 -0.95 -15.48 -1.04
N LYS A 110 -1.46 -15.35 -2.28
CA LYS A 110 -1.15 -14.20 -3.14
C LYS A 110 -1.60 -12.86 -2.54
N MET A 111 -2.64 -12.86 -1.70
CA MET A 111 -3.07 -11.66 -0.97
C MET A 111 -2.06 -11.25 0.11
N PHE A 112 -1.45 -12.21 0.83
CA PHE A 112 -0.38 -11.88 1.76
C PHE A 112 0.80 -11.22 1.03
N ARG A 113 1.18 -11.77 -0.14
CA ARG A 113 2.21 -11.15 -1.00
C ARG A 113 1.82 -9.75 -1.47
N PHE A 114 0.58 -9.52 -1.88
CA PHE A 114 0.07 -8.17 -2.17
C PHE A 114 0.26 -7.23 -0.98
N GLY A 115 -0.08 -7.67 0.23
CA GLY A 115 0.08 -6.87 1.45
C GLY A 115 1.53 -6.48 1.72
N ILE A 116 2.47 -7.41 1.52
CA ILE A 116 3.92 -7.14 1.66
C ILE A 116 4.37 -6.11 0.61
N LEU A 117 4.06 -6.34 -0.67
CA LEU A 117 4.45 -5.45 -1.76
C LEU A 117 3.93 -4.02 -1.57
N ALA A 118 2.70 -3.89 -1.08
CA ALA A 118 2.11 -2.59 -0.76
C ALA A 118 2.80 -1.94 0.45
N LEU A 119 2.99 -2.69 1.55
CA LEU A 119 3.65 -2.19 2.77
C LEU A 119 5.04 -1.64 2.48
N GLU A 120 5.83 -2.35 1.67
CA GLU A 120 7.19 -1.94 1.30
C GLU A 120 7.26 -0.55 0.66
N GLN A 121 6.23 -0.12 -0.05
CA GLN A 121 6.23 1.17 -0.74
C GLN A 121 6.16 2.36 0.22
N PHE A 122 5.57 2.18 1.41
CA PHE A 122 5.33 3.26 2.37
C PHE A 122 5.97 3.00 3.74
N LEU A 123 6.96 2.11 3.84
CA LEU A 123 7.71 1.87 5.09
C LEU A 123 8.27 3.17 5.70
N GLU A 124 8.79 4.08 4.88
CA GLU A 124 9.29 5.40 5.30
C GLU A 124 8.23 6.25 6.02
N ARG A 125 6.96 6.06 5.64
CA ARG A 125 5.82 6.80 6.18
C ARG A 125 5.08 6.04 7.27
N LEU A 126 5.44 4.79 7.54
CA LEU A 126 4.83 3.98 8.59
C LEU A 126 4.77 4.69 9.97
N PRO A 127 5.77 5.51 10.39
CA PRO A 127 5.68 6.30 11.60
C PRO A 127 4.49 7.25 11.70
N VAL A 128 3.93 7.67 10.56
CA VAL A 128 2.72 8.51 10.52
C VAL A 128 1.53 7.79 11.14
N TRP A 129 1.49 6.45 11.11
CA TRP A 129 0.34 5.65 11.54
C TRP A 129 0.70 4.66 12.68
N PRO A 130 0.83 5.15 13.94
CA PRO A 130 1.16 4.30 15.09
C PRO A 130 0.18 3.14 15.31
N GLN A 131 -1.12 3.36 15.12
CA GLN A 131 -2.11 2.27 15.19
C GLN A 131 -1.84 1.16 14.18
N LEU A 132 -1.41 1.50 12.95
CA LEU A 132 -1.02 0.49 11.97
C LEU A 132 0.21 -0.29 12.45
N CYS A 133 1.22 0.40 13.01
CA CYS A 133 2.37 -0.26 13.63
C CYS A 133 1.92 -1.27 14.69
N HIS A 134 1.01 -0.88 15.59
CA HIS A 134 0.48 -1.79 16.60
C HIS A 134 -0.14 -3.02 15.97
N HIS A 135 -1.03 -2.85 14.98
CA HIS A 135 -1.64 -3.98 14.30
C HIS A 135 -0.63 -4.90 13.60
N LEU A 136 0.41 -4.37 12.97
CA LEU A 136 1.47 -5.18 12.35
C LEU A 136 2.18 -6.06 13.39
N THR A 137 2.42 -5.53 14.59
CA THR A 137 3.08 -6.30 15.67
C THR A 137 2.27 -7.46 16.22
N GLN A 138 0.96 -7.49 15.97
CA GLN A 138 0.06 -8.56 16.42
C GLN A 138 -0.10 -9.68 15.37
N ILE A 139 0.52 -9.57 14.19
CA ILE A 139 0.43 -10.60 13.15
C ILE A 139 1.59 -11.59 13.32
N GLU A 140 1.32 -12.74 13.94
CA GLU A 140 2.33 -13.75 14.29
C GLU A 140 3.11 -14.25 13.05
N HIS A 141 2.40 -14.67 12.00
CA HIS A 141 3.03 -15.18 10.77
C HIS A 141 3.78 -14.10 9.98
N LEU A 142 3.47 -12.82 10.19
CA LEU A 142 4.27 -11.71 9.63
C LEU A 142 5.58 -11.56 10.40
N ALA A 143 5.55 -11.71 11.72
CA ALA A 143 6.76 -11.69 12.54
C ALA A 143 7.69 -12.88 12.23
N GLU A 144 7.12 -14.03 11.87
CA GLU A 144 7.88 -15.20 11.42
C GLU A 144 8.50 -15.00 10.03
N ALA A 145 7.71 -14.54 9.05
CA ALA A 145 8.17 -14.45 7.66
C ALA A 145 8.96 -13.17 7.35
N TYR A 146 8.64 -12.04 8.00
CA TYR A 146 9.25 -10.73 7.76
C TYR A 146 9.54 -10.02 9.09
N PRO A 147 10.40 -10.59 9.95
CA PRO A 147 10.67 -10.07 11.30
C PRO A 147 11.16 -8.61 11.28
N THR A 148 11.92 -8.23 10.25
CA THR A 148 12.46 -6.87 10.10
C THR A 148 11.37 -5.80 10.01
N TYR A 149 10.23 -6.08 9.37
CA TYR A 149 9.11 -5.14 9.27
C TYR A 149 8.38 -4.99 10.61
N VAL A 150 8.23 -6.09 11.32
CA VAL A 150 7.60 -6.09 12.64
C VAL A 150 8.50 -5.39 13.67
N ASP A 151 9.81 -5.66 13.64
CA ASP A 151 10.78 -5.01 14.51
C ASP A 151 10.88 -3.51 14.24
N TYR A 152 10.79 -3.10 12.97
CA TYR A 152 10.68 -1.70 12.61
C TYR A 152 9.42 -1.06 13.21
N ALA A 153 8.25 -1.68 13.06
CA ALA A 153 7.01 -1.19 13.68
C ALA A 153 7.11 -1.08 15.22
N ARG A 154 7.75 -2.06 15.89
CA ARG A 154 8.03 -1.99 17.34
C ARG A 154 8.97 -0.83 17.68
N ALA A 155 10.01 -0.62 16.89
CA ALA A 155 10.98 0.45 17.11
C ALA A 155 10.33 1.83 16.95
N VAL A 156 9.48 2.01 15.95
CA VAL A 156 8.67 3.23 15.76
C VAL A 156 7.80 3.49 17.00
N LEU A 157 7.06 2.48 17.47
CA LEU A 157 6.20 2.63 18.66
C LEU A 157 7.01 3.01 19.92
N ARG A 158 8.20 2.45 20.10
CA ARG A 158 9.09 2.79 21.23
C ARG A 158 9.63 4.21 21.14
N ALA A 159 9.92 4.71 19.94
CA ALA A 159 10.41 6.07 19.71
C ALA A 159 9.34 7.15 19.94
N LEU A 160 8.06 6.78 19.92
CA LEU A 160 6.96 7.70 20.14
C LEU A 160 6.59 7.87 21.62
N PRO A 161 6.20 9.09 22.05
CA PRO A 161 5.58 9.33 23.34
C PRO A 161 4.33 8.45 23.53
N GLU A 162 4.08 8.01 24.76
CA GLU A 162 3.01 7.04 25.08
C GLU A 162 1.64 7.51 24.61
N GLU A 163 1.33 8.79 24.80
CA GLU A 163 0.09 9.46 24.35
C GLU A 163 -0.15 9.37 22.83
N HIS A 164 0.90 9.19 22.04
CA HIS A 164 0.84 9.16 20.58
C HIS A 164 0.85 7.75 19.99
N ARG A 165 1.19 6.70 20.78
CA ARG A 165 1.30 5.31 20.30
C ARG A 165 -0.01 4.71 19.78
N HIS A 166 -1.15 5.26 20.20
CA HIS A 166 -2.48 4.83 19.77
C HIS A 166 -3.13 5.83 18.79
N SER A 167 -2.38 6.78 18.24
CA SER A 167 -2.94 7.74 17.28
C SER A 167 -3.15 7.09 15.91
N THR A 168 -4.25 7.44 15.24
CA THR A 168 -4.54 6.97 13.87
C THR A 168 -3.57 7.57 12.86
N ALA A 169 -3.27 8.86 13.01
CA ALA A 169 -2.30 9.59 12.20
C ALA A 169 -1.60 10.65 13.08
N LEU A 170 -0.28 10.80 12.92
CA LEU A 170 0.51 11.82 13.60
C LEU A 170 0.65 13.09 12.78
N LYS A 171 0.74 14.22 13.48
CA LYS A 171 1.14 15.51 12.89
C LYS A 171 2.64 15.51 12.61
N GLN A 172 3.05 16.25 11.59
CA GLN A 172 4.45 16.36 11.19
C GLN A 172 5.36 16.86 12.32
N GLU A 173 4.88 17.77 13.16
CA GLU A 173 5.62 18.31 14.31
C GLU A 173 6.06 17.21 15.29
N ILE A 174 5.20 16.22 15.53
CA ILE A 174 5.50 15.10 16.44
C ILE A 174 6.63 14.26 15.83
N LEU A 175 6.58 14.00 14.52
CA LEU A 175 7.61 13.23 13.82
C LEU A 175 8.95 13.98 13.74
N GLN A 176 8.94 15.31 13.65
CA GLN A 176 10.16 16.12 13.66
C GLN A 176 10.84 16.15 15.03
N ASN A 177 10.06 16.15 16.11
CA ASN A 177 10.57 16.21 17.47
C ASN A 177 11.02 14.84 18.02
N ASN A 178 10.66 13.75 17.35
CA ASN A 178 11.00 12.39 17.77
C ASN A 178 11.73 11.68 16.63
N PRO A 179 13.07 11.53 16.69
CA PRO A 179 13.81 10.88 15.63
C PRO A 179 13.35 9.43 15.47
N MET A 180 12.86 9.10 14.28
CA MET A 180 12.37 7.76 13.96
C MET A 180 13.52 6.83 13.58
N PRO A 181 13.42 5.52 13.87
CA PRO A 181 14.38 4.56 13.36
C PRO A 181 14.40 4.55 11.82
N PRO A 182 15.53 4.21 11.19
CA PRO A 182 15.58 4.07 9.73
C PRO A 182 14.69 2.91 9.28
N PRO A 183 13.98 3.05 8.14
CA PRO A 183 13.18 1.96 7.60
C PRO A 183 14.08 0.80 7.11
N PRO A 184 13.59 -0.45 7.20
CA PRO A 184 14.33 -1.60 6.71
C PRO A 184 14.41 -1.61 5.18
N ALA A 185 15.40 -2.32 4.64
CA ALA A 185 15.49 -2.55 3.21
C ALA A 185 14.27 -3.33 2.69
N ARG A 186 13.82 -2.97 1.48
CA ARG A 186 12.78 -3.71 0.77
C ARG A 186 13.36 -5.05 0.32
N VAL A 187 12.60 -6.10 0.54
CA VAL A 187 12.89 -7.47 0.14
C VAL A 187 12.50 -7.67 -1.34
N GLY A 188 11.53 -6.88 -1.82
CA GLY A 188 11.16 -6.75 -3.22
C GLY A 188 10.39 -7.95 -3.77
N PRO A 189 9.87 -7.87 -5.01
CA PRO A 189 8.98 -8.88 -5.57
C PRO A 189 9.65 -10.23 -5.85
N GLY A 190 10.99 -10.32 -5.88
CA GLY A 190 11.73 -11.53 -6.24
C GLY A 190 12.11 -12.45 -5.08
N SER A 191 11.96 -12.01 -3.83
CA SER A 191 12.29 -12.85 -2.67
C SER A 191 11.13 -13.77 -2.35
N ALA A 192 11.38 -15.08 -2.31
CA ALA A 192 10.47 -16.01 -1.66
C ALA A 192 10.35 -15.61 -0.18
N ALA A 193 9.14 -15.70 0.39
CA ALA A 193 8.99 -15.68 1.85
C ALA A 193 9.91 -16.78 2.42
N PRO A 194 10.63 -16.53 3.53
CA PRO A 194 11.44 -17.58 4.13
C PRO A 194 10.53 -18.79 4.42
N SER A 195 11.02 -19.97 4.04
CA SER A 195 10.29 -21.22 4.20
C SER A 195 9.94 -21.41 5.67
N ALA A 196 8.65 -21.64 5.98
CA ALA A 196 8.24 -22.00 7.33
C ALA A 196 9.03 -23.24 7.79
N PRO A 197 9.46 -23.33 9.05
CA PRO A 197 10.09 -24.54 9.57
C PRO A 197 9.06 -25.69 9.45
N GLY A 198 9.48 -26.78 8.81
CA GLY A 198 8.63 -27.90 8.43
C GLY A 198 7.75 -28.40 9.57
N GLY A 199 6.44 -28.36 9.36
CA GLY A 199 5.49 -29.10 10.18
C GLY A 199 5.75 -30.59 9.98
N GLU A 200 6.23 -31.26 11.03
CA GLU A 200 6.18 -32.71 11.15
C GLU A 200 4.74 -33.18 10.87
N ALA A 201 4.60 -34.02 9.84
CA ALA A 201 3.38 -34.77 9.62
C ALA A 201 3.24 -35.81 10.73
N PRO A 202 2.08 -35.93 11.41
CA PRO A 202 1.85 -37.10 12.25
C PRO A 202 1.60 -38.31 11.34
N ALA A 203 2.22 -39.43 11.72
CA ALA A 203 2.06 -40.75 11.12
C ALA A 203 0.63 -41.30 11.27
#